data_AF-A0A7C5XA39-F1
#
_entry.id   AF-A0A7C5XA39-F1
#
_cell.length_a   1.000
_cell.length_b   1.000
_cell.length_c   1.000
_cell.angle_alpha   90.00
_cell.angle_beta   90.00
_cell.angle_gamma   90.00
#
_symmetry.space_group_name_H-M   'P 1'
#
loop_
_entity.id
_entity.type
_entity.pdbx_description
1 polymer ?
#
loop_
_entity_poly.entity_id
_entity_poly.type
_entity_poly.pdbx_seq_one_letter_code
_entity_poly.pdbx_strand_id
1 'polypeptide(L)'
;MLCREVARGAVYKLDKEVYIGSVERRGAWLVAIVYVRSQTEKEVCYQVVLKLKPGTRYFVGRCECPDYKYRGGPCKHIVRAKVALREYLKIAKQAR
;
A
#
# COMPACT_ATOMS: atom_id res chain seq x y z
N MET A 1 8.33 -9.09 6.83
CA MET A 1 7.53 -9.42 8.05
C MET A 1 6.46 -10.45 7.71
N LEU A 2 5.87 -11.16 8.67
CA LEU A 2 4.82 -12.15 8.36
C LEU A 2 3.49 -11.46 8.07
N CYS A 3 2.81 -11.86 6.99
CA CYS A 3 1.51 -11.30 6.61
C CYS A 3 0.45 -11.52 7.69
N ARG A 4 0.54 -12.59 8.48
CA ARG A 4 -0.39 -12.85 9.60
C ARG A 4 -0.33 -11.77 10.67
N GLU A 5 0.85 -11.19 10.92
CA GLU A 5 1.05 -10.16 11.94
C GLU A 5 0.50 -8.83 11.44
N VAL A 6 0.82 -8.48 10.20
CA VAL A 6 0.25 -7.33 9.49
C VAL A 6 -1.27 -7.37 9.51
N ALA A 7 -1.84 -8.52 9.16
CA ALA A 7 -3.28 -8.67 9.02
C ALA A 7 -4.03 -8.40 10.33
N ARG A 8 -3.41 -8.57 11.50
CA ARG A 8 -4.04 -8.28 12.79
C ARG A 8 -4.18 -6.78 13.06
N GLY A 9 -3.22 -5.97 12.60
CA GLY A 9 -3.20 -4.51 12.82
C GLY A 9 -3.65 -3.66 11.64
N ALA A 10 -4.01 -4.29 10.51
CA ALA A 10 -4.38 -3.56 9.30
C ALA A 10 -5.77 -2.92 9.39
N VAL A 11 -5.85 -1.62 9.07
CA VAL A 11 -7.11 -0.86 8.99
C VAL A 11 -7.93 -1.20 7.74
N TYR A 12 -7.31 -1.78 6.72
CA TYR A 12 -7.99 -2.23 5.50
C TYR A 12 -7.25 -3.40 4.85
N LYS A 13 -7.99 -4.27 4.17
CA LYS A 13 -7.47 -5.46 3.48
C LYS A 13 -8.08 -5.56 2.09
N LEU A 14 -7.24 -5.76 1.08
CA LEU A 14 -7.65 -6.05 -0.29
C LEU A 14 -7.17 -7.45 -0.68
N ASP A 15 -8.12 -8.32 -1.03
CA ASP A 15 -7.91 -9.70 -1.53
C ASP A 15 -6.96 -10.58 -0.70
N LYS A 16 -6.75 -10.26 0.59
CA LYS A 16 -5.73 -10.88 1.46
C LYS A 16 -4.31 -10.81 0.89
N GLU A 17 -4.07 -9.94 -0.10
CA GLU A 17 -2.76 -9.69 -0.71
C GLU A 17 -2.18 -8.34 -0.31
N VAL A 18 -3.05 -7.35 -0.01
CA VAL A 18 -2.63 -6.00 0.38
C VAL A 18 -3.30 -5.62 1.68
N TYR A 19 -2.53 -5.06 2.59
CA TYR A 19 -2.96 -4.68 3.93
C TYR A 19 -2.54 -3.24 4.18
N ILE A 20 -3.48 -2.35 4.46
CA ILE A 20 -3.15 -0.97 4.84
C ILE A 20 -2.98 -0.95 6.36
N GLY A 21 -1.79 -0.61 6.83
CA GLY A 21 -1.52 -0.46 8.26
C GLY A 21 -2.04 0.87 8.79
N SER A 22 -1.73 1.97 8.10
CA SER A 22 -2.19 3.29 8.49
C SER A 22 -2.27 4.23 7.28
N VAL A 23 -3.14 5.23 7.39
CA VAL A 23 -3.23 6.34 6.44
C VAL A 23 -3.25 7.64 7.24
N GLU A 24 -2.25 8.47 7.04
CA GLU A 24 -2.09 9.75 7.71
C GLU A 24 -2.13 10.89 6.70
N ARG A 25 -2.75 12.01 7.06
CA ARG A 25 -2.66 13.24 6.27
C ARG A 25 -1.54 14.12 6.81
N ARG A 26 -0.52 14.37 5.98
CA ARG A 26 0.60 15.27 6.26
C ARG A 26 0.54 16.46 5.32
N GLY A 27 -0.17 17.50 5.74
CA GLY A 27 -0.43 18.69 4.93
C GLY A 27 -1.19 18.38 3.64
N ALA A 28 -0.58 18.69 2.49
CA ALA A 28 -1.13 18.43 1.16
C ALA A 28 -0.95 16.97 0.70
N TRP A 29 -0.26 16.13 1.48
CA TRP A 29 0.02 14.73 1.13
C TRP A 29 -0.74 13.77 2.04
N LEU A 30 -1.24 12.67 1.47
CA LEU A 30 -1.62 11.48 2.20
C LEU A 30 -0.43 10.52 2.21
N VAL A 31 -0.03 10.09 3.39
CA VAL A 31 1.01 9.10 3.59
C VAL A 31 0.34 7.83 4.08
N ALA A 32 0.55 6.73 3.37
CA ALA A 32 0.01 5.43 3.75
C ALA A 32 1.14 4.43 3.94
N ILE A 33 1.07 3.70 5.06
CA ILE A 33 1.89 2.52 5.29
C ILE A 33 1.07 1.32 4.85
N VAL A 34 1.52 0.66 3.80
CA VAL A 34 0.85 -0.48 3.19
C VAL A 34 1.81 -1.66 3.20
N TYR A 35 1.28 -2.85 3.42
CA TYR A 35 2.02 -4.09 3.41
C TYR A 35 1.46 -4.96 2.30
N VAL A 36 2.34 -5.41 1.41
CA VAL A 36 1.94 -6.21 0.24
C VAL A 36 2.60 -7.57 0.33
N ARG A 37 1.80 -8.61 0.15
CA ARG A 37 2.25 -10.00 0.11
C ARG A 37 3.28 -10.20 -1.01
N SER A 38 4.36 -10.91 -0.68
CA SER A 38 5.36 -11.33 -1.65
C SER A 38 4.76 -12.31 -2.66
N GLN A 39 5.23 -12.23 -3.91
CA GLN A 39 4.83 -13.18 -4.96
C GLN A 39 5.58 -14.52 -4.84
N THR A 40 6.79 -14.51 -4.28
CA THR A 40 7.61 -15.71 -4.09
C THR A 40 7.28 -16.39 -2.76
N GLU A 41 7.17 -15.61 -1.69
CA GLU A 41 6.99 -16.11 -0.33
C GLU A 41 5.61 -15.76 0.20
N LYS A 42 4.68 -16.71 0.14
CA LYS A 42 3.27 -16.50 0.50
C LYS A 42 3.06 -16.06 1.95
N GLU A 43 4.00 -16.26 2.86
CA GLU A 43 3.85 -15.85 4.26
C GLU A 43 4.45 -14.48 4.54
N VAL A 44 5.23 -13.94 3.61
CA VAL A 44 5.98 -12.69 3.78
C VAL A 44 5.23 -11.54 3.15
N CYS A 45 5.12 -10.45 3.90
CA CYS A 45 4.64 -9.17 3.43
C CYS A 45 5.79 -8.15 3.49
N TYR A 46 5.90 -7.34 2.44
CA TYR A 46 6.84 -6.23 2.33
C TYR A 46 6.15 -4.91 2.67
N GLN A 47 6.82 -4.04 3.41
CA GLN A 47 6.31 -2.69 3.63
C GLN A 47 6.50 -1.84 2.38
N VAL A 48 5.46 -1.06 2.11
CA VAL A 48 5.35 -0.08 1.05
C VAL A 48 4.86 1.22 1.67
N VAL A 49 5.70 2.23 1.64
CA VAL A 49 5.32 3.59 2.05
C VAL A 49 4.91 4.36 0.82
N LEU A 50 3.64 4.75 0.77
CA LEU A 50 3.07 5.55 -0.31
C LEU A 50 2.82 6.97 0.15
N LYS A 51 3.20 7.93 -0.68
CA LYS A 51 2.82 9.34 -0.58
C LYS A 51 1.97 9.68 -1.79
N LEU A 52 0.73 10.08 -1.58
CA LEU A 52 -0.21 10.44 -2.62
C LEU A 52 -0.68 11.87 -2.38
N LYS A 53 -0.64 12.71 -3.42
CA LYS A 53 -1.24 14.05 -3.35
C LYS A 53 -2.70 13.95 -3.79
N PRO A 54 -3.68 14.15 -2.89
CA PRO A 54 -5.10 14.05 -3.22
C PRO A 54 -5.45 14.95 -4.40
N GLY A 55 -6.33 14.49 -5.29
CA GLY A 55 -6.73 15.23 -6.49
C GLY A 55 -5.75 15.16 -7.66
N THR A 56 -4.58 14.52 -7.50
CA THR A 56 -3.61 14.34 -8.60
C THR A 56 -3.33 12.87 -8.91
N ARG A 57 -2.71 12.61 -10.07
CA ARG A 57 -2.18 11.28 -10.41
C ARG A 57 -0.79 11.02 -9.83
N TYR A 58 -0.15 12.03 -9.25
CA TYR A 58 1.19 11.95 -8.68
C TYR A 58 1.19 11.14 -7.39
N PHE A 59 2.07 10.16 -7.35
CA PHE A 59 2.33 9.35 -6.18
C PHE A 59 3.82 9.03 -6.14
N VAL A 60 4.36 8.96 -4.93
CA VAL A 60 5.74 8.53 -4.67
C VAL A 60 5.63 7.33 -3.76
N GLY A 61 6.29 6.24 -4.11
CA GLY A 61 6.28 5.02 -3.33
C GLY A 61 7.69 4.53 -3.05
N ARG A 62 7.93 4.05 -1.84
CA ARG A 62 9.12 3.27 -1.49
C ARG A 62 8.67 1.88 -1.06
N CYS A 63 9.31 0.85 -1.57
CA CYS A 63 9.04 -0.54 -1.23
C CYS A 63 10.32 -1.16 -0.68
N GLU A 64 10.19 -2.00 0.35
CA GLU A 64 11.32 -2.71 0.97
C GLU A 64 11.71 -3.99 0.23
N CYS A 65 10.97 -4.39 -0.81
CA CYS A 65 11.31 -5.60 -1.55
C CYS A 65 12.71 -5.49 -2.19
N PRO A 66 13.52 -6.56 -2.17
CA PRO A 66 14.91 -6.52 -2.61
C PRO A 66 15.10 -6.25 -4.11
N ASP A 67 14.14 -6.66 -4.97
CA ASP A 67 14.48 -6.83 -6.40
C ASP A 67 13.56 -6.17 -7.44
N TYR A 68 12.30 -5.83 -7.14
CA TYR A 68 11.34 -5.71 -8.24
C TYR A 68 11.07 -4.27 -8.70
N LYS A 69 12.00 -3.65 -9.45
CA LYS A 69 11.64 -2.52 -10.35
C LYS A 69 11.03 -3.10 -11.63
N TYR A 70 9.76 -2.80 -11.91
CA TYR A 70 9.07 -3.37 -13.07
C TYR A 70 9.54 -2.68 -14.35
N ARG A 71 10.50 -3.25 -15.10
CA ARG A 71 10.98 -2.76 -16.41
C ARG A 71 11.11 -1.22 -16.50
N GLY A 72 11.92 -0.62 -15.64
CA GLY A 72 12.14 0.84 -15.60
C GLY A 72 11.06 1.66 -14.87
N GLY A 73 9.99 1.02 -14.40
CA GLY A 73 8.89 1.62 -13.64
C GLY A 73 8.89 1.28 -12.14
N PRO A 74 7.88 1.80 -11.40
CA PRO A 74 7.72 1.53 -9.97
C PRO A 74 7.48 0.03 -9.70
N CYS A 75 7.82 -0.41 -8.50
CA CYS A 75 7.61 -1.79 -8.09
C CYS A 75 6.14 -2.22 -8.21
N LYS A 76 5.90 -3.48 -8.60
CA LYS A 76 4.56 -4.07 -8.64
C LYS A 76 3.83 -3.95 -7.29
N HIS A 77 4.55 -4.04 -6.17
CA HIS A 77 3.99 -3.81 -4.83
C HIS A 77 3.50 -2.36 -4.64
N ILE A 78 4.24 -1.37 -5.15
CA ILE A 78 3.82 0.05 -5.11
C ILE A 78 2.53 0.25 -5.90
N VAL A 79 2.41 -0.37 -7.07
CA VAL A 79 1.21 -0.28 -7.91
C VAL A 79 0.01 -0.91 -7.18
N ARG A 80 0.17 -2.11 -6.63
CA ARG A 80 -0.88 -2.79 -5.83
C ARG A 80 -1.30 -1.97 -4.62
N ALA A 81 -0.34 -1.44 -3.87
CA ALA A 81 -0.60 -0.58 -2.72
C ALA A 81 -1.36 0.69 -3.10
N LYS A 82 -1.07 1.28 -4.27
CA LYS A 82 -1.79 2.46 -4.78
C LYS A 82 -3.24 2.15 -5.09
N VAL A 83 -3.51 1.00 -5.71
CA VAL A 83 -4.89 0.56 -6.00
C VAL A 83 -5.66 0.37 -4.70
N ALA A 84 -5.10 -0.38 -3.74
CA ALA A 84 -5.71 -0.60 -2.45
C ALA A 84 -5.99 0.70 -1.69
N LEU A 85 -5.05 1.66 -1.69
CA LEU A 85 -5.25 2.96 -1.06
C LEU A 85 -6.39 3.75 -1.72
N ARG A 86 -6.53 3.69 -3.04
CA ARG A 86 -7.64 4.36 -3.74
C ARG A 86 -9.00 3.75 -3.40
N GLU A 87 -9.08 2.42 -3.31
CA GLU A 87 -10.31 1.75 -2.91
C GLU A 87 -10.68 2.06 -1.46
N TYR A 88 -9.70 2.01 -0.55
CA TYR A 88 -9.89 2.45 0.82
C TYR A 88 -10.43 3.89 0.89
N LEU A 89 -9.86 4.83 0.13
CA LEU A 89 -10.33 6.21 0.10
C LEU A 89 -11.73 6.37 -0.51
N LYS A 90 -12.11 5.53 -1.49
CA LYS A 90 -13.48 5.52 -2.03
C LYS A 90 -14.48 5.08 -0.98
N ILE A 91 -14.18 3.99 -0.27
CA ILE A 91 -15.03 3.45 0.81
C ILE A 91 -15.11 4.47 1.95
N ALA A 92 -13.98 5.02 2.39
CA ALA A 92 -13.92 6.02 3.45
C ALA A 92 -14.65 7.33 3.10
N LYS A 93 -14.73 7.68 1.80
CA LYS A 93 -15.53 8.83 1.33
C LYS A 93 -17.03 8.51 1.30
N GLN A 94 -17.43 7.27 1.00
CA GLN A 94 -18.83 6.85 1.01
C GLN A 94 -19.40 6.67 2.42
N ALA A 95 -18.54 6.36 3.40
CA ALA A 95 -18.92 6.23 4.81
C ALA A 95 -19.11 7.58 5.53
N ARG A 96 -19.01 8.71 4.82
CA ARG A 96 -19.08 10.07 5.35
C ARG A 96 -20.14 10.88 4.61
#